data_AF-A0AAD7F9R2-F1
#
_entry.id   AF-A0AAD7F9R2-F1
#
_cell.length_a   1.000
_cell.length_b   1.000
_cell.length_c   1.000
_cell.angle_alpha   90.00
_cell.angle_beta   90.00
_cell.angle_gamma   90.00
#
_symmetry.space_group_name_H-M   'P 1'
#
loop_
_entity.id
_entity.type
_entity.pdbx_description
1 polymer ?
#
loop_
_entity_poly.entity_id
_entity_poly.type
_entity_poly.pdbx_seq_one_letter_code
_entity_poly.pdbx_strand_id
1 'polypeptide(L)'
;MSLDEFSALPLHLQRRIDKAFDHACVGPSESESHGGGFIPASPSPDASRIPLSSIPAALQLLDLPPDDEQVLTVFKNAASGWQASSNDVEMDGGTEEDSLYVSRDDWRSVLAVLLEPGGGDEYADSDDAPPRDSYANSNEDEDNDVDPADEYHSPEASDDDSDSDEYMEEPAPSTSRAKRTRRRSSSSSSLSSATPKKLTARQRQTCLDTYALFFPSTSESELPNQRIMIKDIQRLTKLIGDTIKSDELIEMLDEFSTAPDKSMSFDDFGLMMLSAKLA
;
A
#
# COMPACT_ATOMS: atom_id res chain seq x y z
N MET A 1 -16.02 -17.51 9.15
CA MET A 1 -15.33 -17.36 7.86
C MET A 1 -14.78 -18.72 7.48
N SER A 2 -14.95 -19.14 6.23
CA SER A 2 -14.59 -20.50 5.80
C SER A 2 -13.10 -20.57 5.51
N LEU A 3 -12.45 -21.69 5.86
CA LEU A 3 -11.04 -21.97 5.49
C LEU A 3 -10.79 -21.90 3.96
N ASP A 4 -11.87 -21.91 3.18
CA ASP A 4 -11.85 -21.81 1.72
C ASP A 4 -11.11 -20.55 1.22
N GLU A 5 -11.19 -19.44 1.94
CA GLU A 5 -10.60 -18.16 1.51
C GLU A 5 -9.06 -18.19 1.54
N PHE A 6 -8.47 -18.84 2.56
CA PHE A 6 -7.02 -19.03 2.62
C PHE A 6 -6.51 -19.93 1.47
N SER A 7 -7.30 -20.94 1.10
CA SER A 7 -6.94 -21.85 0.02
C SER A 7 -6.94 -21.20 -1.37
N ALA A 8 -7.66 -20.07 -1.52
CA ALA A 8 -7.70 -19.29 -2.75
C ALA A 8 -6.43 -18.44 -2.98
N LEU A 9 -5.63 -18.18 -1.94
CA LEU A 9 -4.39 -17.43 -2.08
C LEU A 9 -3.35 -18.20 -2.93
N PRO A 10 -2.47 -17.51 -3.65
CA PRO A 10 -1.31 -18.14 -4.28
C PRO A 10 -0.48 -18.97 -3.29
N LEU A 11 -0.02 -20.16 -3.71
CA LEU A 11 0.74 -21.09 -2.85
C LEU A 11 1.98 -20.48 -2.18
N HIS A 12 2.63 -19.52 -2.84
CA HIS A 12 3.79 -18.84 -2.28
C HIS A 12 3.40 -17.94 -1.10
N LEU A 13 2.23 -17.27 -1.14
CA LEU A 13 1.70 -16.47 -0.03
C LEU A 13 1.27 -17.37 1.13
N GLN A 14 0.55 -18.47 0.84
CA GLN A 14 0.18 -19.44 1.87
C GLN A 14 1.40 -19.94 2.66
N ARG A 15 2.48 -20.31 1.95
CA ARG A 15 3.75 -20.72 2.57
C ARG A 15 4.42 -19.62 3.38
N ARG A 16 4.36 -18.36 2.91
CA ARG A 16 4.90 -17.21 3.66
C ARG A 16 4.12 -16.98 4.96
N ILE A 17 2.79 -17.00 4.89
CA ILE A 17 1.88 -16.86 6.04
C ILE A 17 2.17 -17.94 7.10
N ASP A 18 2.28 -19.19 6.65
CA ASP A 18 2.63 -20.32 7.52
C ASP A 18 4.03 -20.19 8.11
N LYS A 19 5.02 -19.80 7.31
CA LYS A 19 6.38 -19.59 7.79
C LYS A 19 6.47 -18.46 8.82
N ALA A 20 5.71 -17.39 8.65
CA ALA A 20 5.64 -16.28 9.61
C ALA A 20 5.01 -16.72 10.93
N PHE A 21 3.96 -17.54 10.87
CA PHE A 21 3.36 -18.17 12.05
C PHE A 21 4.38 -19.03 12.80
N ASP A 22 5.01 -19.97 12.09
CA ASP A 22 5.96 -20.93 12.68
C ASP A 22 7.15 -20.19 13.32
N HIS A 23 7.63 -19.10 12.69
CA HIS A 23 8.71 -18.26 13.26
C HIS A 23 8.29 -17.59 14.56
N ALA A 24 7.05 -17.10 14.64
CA ALA A 24 6.56 -16.41 15.82
C ALA A 24 6.24 -17.36 16.98
N CYS A 25 5.92 -18.62 16.69
CA CYS A 25 5.78 -19.67 17.70
C CYS A 25 7.11 -20.06 18.38
N VAL A 26 8.25 -19.94 17.68
CA VAL A 26 9.57 -20.29 18.24
C VAL A 26 10.04 -19.27 19.29
N GLY A 27 9.47 -18.05 19.29
CA GLY A 27 9.83 -16.99 20.21
C GLY A 27 11.27 -16.48 20.00
N PRO A 28 11.59 -15.26 20.48
CA PRO A 28 12.94 -14.69 20.36
C PRO A 28 13.98 -15.34 21.31
N SER A 29 13.62 -16.39 22.05
CA SER A 29 14.34 -16.85 23.24
C SER A 29 15.42 -17.93 23.03
N GLU A 30 15.61 -18.48 21.83
CA GLU A 30 16.47 -19.68 21.66
C GLU A 30 17.70 -19.53 20.75
N SER A 31 18.04 -18.32 20.25
CA SER A 31 19.14 -18.20 19.28
C SER A 31 20.58 -18.14 19.86
N GLU A 32 20.79 -18.11 21.18
CA GLU A 32 22.14 -17.90 21.75
C GLU A 32 22.59 -18.89 22.85
N SER A 33 22.03 -20.12 22.89
CA SER A 33 22.61 -21.20 23.72
C SER A 33 23.18 -22.33 22.86
N HIS A 34 24.31 -22.04 22.21
CA HIS A 34 25.15 -23.06 21.59
C HIS A 34 25.84 -23.89 22.69
N GLY A 35 25.21 -24.99 23.12
CA GLY A 35 25.74 -25.74 24.26
C GLY A 35 25.18 -27.13 24.53
N GLY A 36 25.09 -27.99 23.50
CA GLY A 36 25.26 -29.45 23.67
C GLY A 36 24.02 -30.32 23.95
N GLY A 37 23.85 -31.34 23.12
CA GLY A 37 23.19 -32.60 23.51
C GLY A 37 21.90 -32.93 22.76
N PHE A 38 22.04 -33.71 21.68
CA PHE A 38 20.99 -34.31 20.87
C PHE A 38 19.87 -34.98 21.68
N ILE A 39 18.75 -34.29 21.88
CA ILE A 39 17.42 -34.90 21.91
C ILE A 39 16.54 -34.00 21.04
N PRO A 40 15.98 -34.50 19.91
CA PRO A 40 15.01 -33.71 19.17
C PRO A 40 13.84 -33.43 20.12
N ALA A 41 13.65 -32.16 20.48
CA ALA A 41 12.50 -31.74 21.25
C ALA A 41 11.26 -32.28 20.53
N SER A 42 10.54 -33.19 21.20
CA SER A 42 9.27 -33.70 20.71
C SER A 42 8.38 -32.48 20.41
N PRO A 43 7.75 -32.41 19.22
CA PRO A 43 6.96 -31.25 18.83
C PRO A 43 5.93 -30.99 19.92
N SER A 44 6.03 -29.83 20.57
CA SER A 44 5.04 -29.42 21.55
C SER A 44 3.67 -29.38 20.85
N PRO A 45 2.62 -30.01 21.42
CA PRO A 45 1.27 -29.96 20.86
C PRO A 45 0.70 -28.53 20.78
N ASP A 46 1.37 -27.56 21.39
CA ASP A 46 0.97 -26.14 21.41
C ASP A 46 1.46 -25.35 20.19
N ALA A 47 2.14 -25.98 19.23
CA ALA A 47 2.55 -25.34 17.96
C ALA A 47 1.39 -24.92 17.04
N SER A 48 0.14 -25.06 17.51
CA SER A 48 -1.07 -24.60 16.82
C SER A 48 -1.49 -23.18 17.20
N ARG A 49 -0.76 -22.52 18.11
CA ARG A 49 -1.12 -21.21 18.68
C ARG A 49 0.07 -20.26 18.72
N ILE A 50 -0.18 -18.99 18.39
CA ILE A 50 0.79 -17.89 18.49
C ILE A 50 0.34 -16.93 19.61
N PRO A 51 1.22 -16.54 20.55
CA PRO A 51 0.86 -15.54 21.56
C PRO A 51 0.69 -14.16 20.91
N LEU A 52 -0.29 -13.38 21.39
CA LEU A 52 -0.63 -12.07 20.82
C LEU A 52 0.58 -11.11 20.77
N SER A 53 1.51 -11.22 21.73
CA SER A 53 2.74 -10.43 21.80
C SER A 53 3.72 -10.70 20.64
N SER A 54 3.63 -11.86 19.98
CA SER A 54 4.50 -12.24 18.86
C SER A 54 3.92 -11.91 17.48
N ILE A 55 2.66 -11.44 17.44
CA ILE A 55 1.99 -11.04 16.20
C ILE A 55 2.69 -9.89 15.47
N PRO A 56 3.13 -8.80 16.14
CA PRO A 56 3.85 -7.72 15.45
C PRO A 56 5.09 -8.21 14.69
N ALA A 57 5.86 -9.12 15.29
CA ALA A 57 7.03 -9.72 14.63
C ALA A 57 6.63 -10.61 13.43
N ALA A 58 5.54 -11.37 13.56
CA ALA A 58 4.99 -12.17 12.47
C ALA A 58 4.49 -11.31 11.30
N LEU A 59 3.82 -10.19 11.60
CA LEU A 59 3.37 -9.20 10.60
C LEU A 59 4.54 -8.59 9.86
N GLN A 60 5.63 -8.27 10.59
CA GLN A 60 6.85 -7.75 9.98
C GLN A 60 7.46 -8.73 8.96
N LEU A 61 7.40 -10.04 9.20
CA LEU A 61 7.86 -11.06 8.23
C LEU A 61 7.00 -11.15 6.96
N LEU A 62 5.77 -10.66 7.05
CA LEU A 62 4.84 -10.55 5.92
C LEU A 62 4.88 -9.17 5.27
N ASP A 63 5.85 -8.32 5.67
CA ASP A 63 5.97 -6.93 5.23
C ASP A 63 4.74 -6.07 5.57
N LEU A 64 3.98 -6.46 6.59
CA LEU A 64 2.86 -5.70 7.12
C LEU A 64 3.31 -4.79 8.27
N PRO A 65 2.69 -3.62 8.49
CA PRO A 65 3.04 -2.73 9.59
C PRO A 65 2.82 -3.43 10.96
N PRO A 66 3.87 -3.56 11.80
CA PRO A 66 3.75 -4.28 13.07
C PRO A 66 2.88 -3.55 14.10
N ASP A 67 2.76 -2.23 13.98
CA ASP A 67 2.06 -1.34 14.91
C ASP A 67 0.67 -0.90 14.41
N ASP A 68 0.10 -1.58 13.41
CA ASP A 68 -1.25 -1.25 12.93
C ASP A 68 -2.32 -1.64 13.96
N GLU A 69 -2.82 -0.66 14.72
CA GLU A 69 -3.83 -0.87 15.75
C GLU A 69 -5.10 -1.55 15.25
N GLN A 70 -5.51 -1.33 13.99
CA GLN A 70 -6.71 -1.94 13.43
C GLN A 70 -6.49 -3.43 13.22
N VAL A 71 -5.35 -3.79 12.61
CA VAL A 71 -4.96 -5.18 12.40
C VAL A 71 -4.79 -5.90 13.74
N LEU A 72 -4.09 -5.28 14.70
CA LEU A 72 -3.90 -5.84 16.04
C LEU A 72 -5.24 -6.01 16.79
N THR A 73 -6.21 -5.11 16.59
CA THR A 73 -7.56 -5.23 17.16
C THR A 73 -8.31 -6.43 16.57
N VAL A 74 -8.19 -6.68 15.26
CA VAL A 74 -8.77 -7.86 14.62
C VAL A 74 -8.18 -9.14 15.21
N PHE A 75 -6.86 -9.20 15.39
CA PHE A 75 -6.19 -10.34 16.04
C PHE A 75 -6.58 -10.52 17.50
N LYS A 76 -6.76 -9.43 18.27
CA LYS A 76 -7.31 -9.50 19.63
C LYS A 76 -8.69 -10.13 19.64
N ASN A 77 -9.57 -9.67 18.74
CA ASN A 77 -10.92 -10.23 18.62
C ASN A 77 -10.89 -11.71 18.20
N ALA A 78 -9.96 -12.09 17.32
CA ALA A 78 -9.76 -13.49 16.93
C ALA A 78 -9.25 -14.35 18.09
N ALA A 79 -8.31 -13.84 18.89
CA ALA A 79 -7.80 -14.50 20.09
C ALA A 79 -8.87 -14.67 21.18
N SER A 80 -9.76 -13.69 21.34
CA SER A 80 -10.93 -13.79 22.23
C SER A 80 -12.00 -14.78 21.73
N GLY A 81 -11.79 -15.37 20.55
CA GLY A 81 -12.64 -16.42 19.98
C GLY A 81 -13.83 -15.86 19.20
N TRP A 82 -13.77 -15.96 17.87
CA TRP A 82 -14.95 -15.76 17.02
C TRP A 82 -15.97 -16.90 17.18
N GLN A 83 -15.51 -18.07 17.62
CA GLN A 83 -16.31 -19.29 17.75
C GLN A 83 -16.98 -19.46 19.12
N ALA A 84 -16.92 -18.48 20.02
CA ALA A 84 -17.53 -18.53 21.35
C ALA A 84 -19.07 -18.72 21.37
N SER A 85 -19.71 -18.86 20.21
CA SER A 85 -21.10 -19.29 20.10
C SER A 85 -21.32 -20.77 20.46
N SER A 86 -20.25 -21.60 20.54
CA SER A 86 -20.37 -23.00 20.97
C SER A 86 -20.09 -23.17 22.48
N ASN A 87 -20.88 -22.48 23.29
CA ASN A 87 -21.56 -23.02 24.47
C ASN A 87 -20.86 -24.14 25.28
N ASP A 88 -19.62 -23.93 25.75
CA ASP A 88 -19.14 -24.64 26.93
C ASP A 88 -17.97 -23.91 27.60
N VAL A 89 -17.95 -24.03 28.93
CA VAL A 89 -16.89 -23.67 29.89
C VAL A 89 -17.02 -22.30 30.59
N GLU A 90 -17.30 -22.48 31.88
CA GLU A 90 -17.44 -21.52 32.96
C GLU A 90 -16.17 -20.72 33.24
N MET A 91 -16.38 -19.47 33.64
CA MET A 91 -15.36 -18.50 34.02
C MET A 91 -14.58 -18.95 35.26
N ASP A 92 -13.29 -19.24 35.07
CA ASP A 92 -12.29 -19.14 36.13
C ASP A 92 -11.52 -17.82 35.95
N GLY A 93 -11.74 -16.87 36.87
CA GLY A 93 -11.35 -15.46 36.77
C GLY A 93 -9.86 -15.20 37.00
N GLY A 94 -9.00 -15.82 36.20
CA GLY A 94 -7.58 -15.49 36.09
C GLY A 94 -7.37 -14.28 35.17
N THR A 95 -6.43 -13.39 35.49
CA THR A 95 -6.17 -12.13 34.80
C THR A 95 -5.80 -12.38 33.31
N GLU A 96 -6.76 -12.17 32.40
CA GLU A 96 -6.82 -12.78 31.05
C GLU A 96 -5.90 -12.16 29.97
N GLU A 97 -5.19 -11.06 30.24
CA GLU A 97 -4.53 -10.32 29.16
C GLU A 97 -3.24 -10.99 28.63
N ASP A 98 -2.50 -11.72 29.47
CA ASP A 98 -1.23 -12.35 29.10
C ASP A 98 -1.39 -13.73 28.44
N SER A 99 -2.62 -14.26 28.35
CA SER A 99 -2.91 -15.59 27.80
C SER A 99 -3.76 -15.54 26.52
N LEU A 100 -3.80 -14.40 25.82
CA LEU A 100 -4.46 -14.32 24.52
C LEU A 100 -3.58 -14.98 23.45
N TYR A 101 -4.09 -16.08 22.89
CA TYR A 101 -3.46 -16.82 21.81
C TYR A 101 -4.34 -16.78 20.57
N VAL A 102 -3.71 -16.65 19.39
CA VAL A 102 -4.39 -16.76 18.10
C VAL A 102 -4.14 -18.16 17.54
N SER A 103 -5.20 -18.84 17.11
CA SER A 103 -5.07 -20.15 16.46
C SER A 103 -4.45 -20.00 15.07
N ARG A 104 -3.80 -21.05 14.56
CA ARG A 104 -3.26 -21.05 13.19
C ARG A 104 -4.33 -20.79 12.13
N ASP A 105 -5.55 -21.29 12.35
CA ASP A 105 -6.67 -21.10 11.42
C ASP A 105 -7.19 -19.65 11.44
N ASP A 106 -7.28 -19.03 12.62
CA ASP A 106 -7.62 -17.61 12.74
C ASP A 106 -6.53 -16.72 12.14
N TRP A 107 -5.26 -17.06 12.36
CA TRP A 107 -4.12 -16.37 11.74
C TRP A 107 -4.21 -16.37 10.20
N ARG A 108 -4.44 -17.55 9.62
CA ARG A 108 -4.62 -17.71 8.16
C ARG A 108 -5.84 -16.96 7.66
N SER A 109 -6.95 -17.00 8.38
CA SER A 109 -8.20 -16.33 7.99
C SER A 109 -8.04 -14.81 7.97
N VAL A 110 -7.47 -14.22 9.03
CA VAL A 110 -7.24 -12.77 9.11
C VAL A 110 -6.30 -12.31 8.00
N LEU A 111 -5.22 -13.06 7.76
CA LEU A 111 -4.26 -12.69 6.72
C LEU A 111 -4.75 -12.94 5.30
N ALA A 112 -5.65 -13.90 5.09
CA ALA A 112 -6.26 -14.10 3.78
C ALA A 112 -7.06 -12.86 3.36
N VAL A 113 -7.81 -12.27 4.29
CA VAL A 113 -8.57 -11.03 4.04
C VAL A 113 -7.62 -9.82 3.87
N LEU A 114 -6.58 -9.72 4.69
CA LEU A 114 -5.64 -8.58 4.61
C LEU A 114 -4.73 -8.61 3.37
N LEU A 115 -4.38 -9.80 2.90
CA LEU A 115 -3.50 -10.02 1.74
C LEU A 115 -4.28 -10.40 0.48
N GLU A 116 -5.61 -10.29 0.50
CA GLU A 116 -6.44 -10.59 -0.66
C GLU A 116 -5.94 -9.73 -1.84
N PRO A 117 -5.48 -10.35 -2.93
CA PRO A 117 -4.60 -9.70 -3.90
C PRO A 117 -5.30 -8.67 -4.82
N GLY A 118 -6.48 -8.18 -4.49
CA GLY A 118 -7.31 -7.45 -5.46
C GLY A 118 -8.39 -6.52 -4.92
N GLY A 119 -8.39 -6.11 -3.65
CA GLY A 119 -9.35 -5.13 -3.15
C GLY A 119 -9.19 -3.69 -3.69
N GLY A 120 -8.28 -3.47 -4.65
CA GLY A 120 -7.87 -2.15 -5.13
C GLY A 120 -8.36 -1.76 -6.52
N ASP A 121 -8.37 -2.67 -7.51
CA ASP A 121 -8.38 -2.23 -8.92
C ASP A 121 -9.27 -3.10 -9.82
N GLU A 122 -10.54 -3.30 -9.45
CA GLU A 122 -11.58 -3.85 -10.35
C GLU A 122 -12.01 -2.85 -11.46
N TYR A 123 -11.18 -1.84 -11.76
CA TYR A 123 -11.34 -0.91 -12.90
C TYR A 123 -10.30 -1.12 -14.01
N ALA A 124 -9.64 -2.29 -14.07
CA ALA A 124 -9.06 -2.74 -15.32
C ALA A 124 -10.22 -3.17 -16.25
N ASP A 125 -10.83 -2.17 -16.86
CA ASP A 125 -11.59 -2.22 -18.11
C ASP A 125 -10.81 -3.07 -19.13
N SER A 126 -11.07 -4.37 -19.12
CA SER A 126 -10.58 -5.35 -20.08
C SER A 126 -11.78 -6.03 -20.72
N ASP A 127 -12.66 -5.21 -21.29
CA ASP A 127 -13.63 -5.63 -22.29
C ASP A 127 -13.32 -5.02 -23.67
N ASP A 128 -12.05 -4.64 -23.91
CA ASP A 128 -11.50 -4.46 -25.26
C ASP A 128 -10.39 -5.48 -25.52
N ALA A 129 -10.78 -6.76 -25.47
CA ALA A 129 -10.03 -7.79 -26.17
C ALA A 129 -10.34 -7.63 -27.66
N PRO A 130 -9.42 -7.09 -28.49
CA PRO A 130 -9.65 -7.08 -29.93
C PRO A 130 -9.79 -8.55 -30.39
N PRO A 131 -10.75 -8.85 -31.28
CA PRO A 131 -10.90 -10.18 -31.81
C PRO A 131 -9.57 -10.61 -32.44
N ARG A 132 -9.10 -11.81 -32.08
CA ARG A 132 -7.99 -12.49 -32.71
C ARG A 132 -8.35 -12.81 -34.16
N ASP A 133 -8.24 -11.82 -35.04
CA ASP A 133 -8.17 -12.07 -36.47
C ASP A 133 -6.71 -12.25 -36.89
N SER A 134 -6.43 -13.51 -37.20
CA SER A 134 -5.46 -14.00 -38.18
C SER A 134 -4.64 -12.95 -38.93
N TYR A 135 -3.40 -12.74 -38.52
CA TYR A 135 -2.37 -12.13 -39.37
C TYR A 135 -1.87 -13.18 -40.37
N ALA A 136 -2.60 -13.33 -41.46
CA ALA A 136 -2.01 -13.78 -42.72
C ALA A 136 -1.32 -12.56 -43.36
N ASN A 137 0.00 -12.54 -43.24
CA ASN A 137 0.96 -12.16 -44.29
C ASN A 137 0.42 -11.25 -45.41
N SER A 138 0.82 -9.97 -45.42
CA SER A 138 1.01 -9.19 -46.64
C SER A 138 2.04 -8.10 -46.37
N ASN A 139 3.24 -8.31 -46.93
CA ASN A 139 4.11 -7.23 -47.36
C ASN A 139 3.32 -6.33 -48.29
N GLU A 140 3.42 -5.01 -48.12
CA GLU A 140 3.53 -4.09 -49.26
C GLU A 140 4.08 -2.74 -48.75
N ASP A 141 5.22 -2.40 -49.32
CA ASP A 141 5.87 -1.10 -49.29
C ASP A 141 4.90 0.02 -49.70
N GLU A 142 4.87 1.13 -48.97
CA GLU A 142 4.47 2.41 -49.56
C GLU A 142 5.15 3.58 -48.84
N ASP A 143 6.17 4.11 -49.52
CA ASP A 143 6.76 5.43 -49.31
C ASP A 143 5.66 6.50 -49.28
N ASN A 144 5.63 7.34 -48.25
CA ASN A 144 4.88 8.59 -48.31
C ASN A 144 5.68 9.72 -47.66
N ASP A 145 6.56 10.31 -48.47
CA ASP A 145 7.07 11.67 -48.31
C ASP A 145 5.89 12.65 -48.39
N VAL A 146 5.49 13.24 -47.25
CA VAL A 146 4.59 14.40 -47.23
C VAL A 146 5.26 15.55 -46.48
N ASP A 147 5.41 16.62 -47.25
CA ASP A 147 6.00 17.94 -47.06
C ASP A 147 5.53 18.69 -45.77
N PRO A 148 6.43 19.39 -45.05
CA PRO A 148 6.10 20.24 -43.92
C PRO A 148 5.83 21.69 -44.35
N ALA A 149 4.57 22.07 -44.52
CA ALA A 149 4.18 23.47 -44.54
C ALA A 149 2.70 23.64 -44.17
N ASP A 150 2.41 23.97 -42.91
CA ASP A 150 1.29 24.87 -42.62
C ASP A 150 1.57 25.70 -41.36
N GLU A 151 2.12 26.86 -41.66
CA GLU A 151 1.86 28.14 -41.01
C GLU A 151 0.34 28.31 -40.79
N TYR A 152 -0.11 28.86 -39.65
CA TYR A 152 -1.14 29.92 -39.58
C TYR A 152 -1.72 30.14 -38.16
N HIS A 153 -1.52 31.38 -37.71
CA HIS A 153 -2.37 32.28 -36.90
C HIS A 153 -2.97 31.89 -35.53
N SER A 154 -2.38 32.56 -34.53
CA SER A 154 -3.02 33.16 -33.33
C SER A 154 -4.32 33.93 -33.64
N PRO A 155 -5.32 33.84 -32.76
CA PRO A 155 -5.92 35.04 -32.15
C PRO A 155 -6.00 34.87 -30.61
N GLU A 156 -5.31 35.70 -29.83
CA GLU A 156 -5.85 36.89 -29.15
C GLU A 156 -7.32 36.85 -28.67
N ALA A 157 -7.44 37.03 -27.34
CA ALA A 157 -8.49 37.74 -26.59
C ALA A 157 -9.96 37.28 -26.71
N SER A 158 -10.48 36.84 -25.56
CA SER A 158 -11.89 36.98 -25.21
C SER A 158 -12.00 37.18 -23.70
N ASP A 159 -12.09 38.45 -23.29
CA ASP A 159 -12.83 38.86 -22.09
C ASP A 159 -14.28 38.36 -22.24
N ASP A 160 -14.82 37.67 -21.24
CA ASP A 160 -16.27 37.54 -21.08
C ASP A 160 -16.64 37.63 -19.60
N ASP A 161 -17.16 38.80 -19.26
CA ASP A 161 -17.98 39.10 -18.10
C ASP A 161 -19.29 38.30 -18.17
N SER A 162 -19.63 37.52 -17.13
CA SER A 162 -21.04 37.24 -16.79
C SER A 162 -21.14 36.63 -15.39
N ASP A 163 -21.60 37.43 -14.42
CA ASP A 163 -23.00 37.50 -13.96
C ASP A 163 -23.29 36.35 -12.97
N SER A 164 -23.13 36.61 -11.66
CA SER A 164 -24.25 36.97 -10.77
C SER A 164 -25.31 35.90 -10.67
N ASP A 165 -25.30 35.13 -9.58
CA ASP A 165 -26.54 34.65 -8.96
C ASP A 165 -26.34 34.46 -7.46
N GLU A 166 -26.93 35.40 -6.70
CA GLU A 166 -27.02 35.43 -5.25
C GLU A 166 -28.12 34.46 -4.81
N TYR A 167 -27.72 33.25 -4.38
CA TYR A 167 -28.64 32.23 -3.89
C TYR A 167 -29.15 32.59 -2.49
N MET A 168 -30.38 33.10 -2.40
CA MET A 168 -31.08 33.25 -1.11
C MET A 168 -31.57 31.89 -0.62
N GLU A 169 -30.98 31.41 0.48
CA GLU A 169 -31.40 30.20 1.18
C GLU A 169 -32.57 30.52 2.13
N GLU A 170 -33.78 30.07 1.78
CA GLU A 170 -34.94 30.12 2.68
C GLU A 170 -34.80 29.10 3.82
N PRO A 171 -35.00 29.49 5.09
CA PRO A 171 -34.95 28.55 6.21
C PRO A 171 -36.27 27.79 6.36
N ALA A 172 -36.28 26.51 5.96
CA ALA A 172 -37.34 25.58 6.33
C ALA A 172 -37.19 25.10 7.79
N PRO A 173 -38.27 25.07 8.60
CA PRO A 173 -38.21 24.58 9.98
C PRO A 173 -38.26 23.05 10.00
N SER A 174 -37.09 22.40 10.10
CA SER A 174 -37.00 20.96 10.29
C SER A 174 -36.85 20.59 11.78
N THR A 175 -37.87 19.90 12.28
CA THR A 175 -37.86 19.25 13.59
C THR A 175 -37.21 17.88 13.43
N SER A 176 -35.98 17.67 13.92
CA SER A 176 -35.45 16.31 14.05
C SER A 176 -34.42 16.15 15.18
N ARG A 177 -34.94 15.59 16.28
CA ARG A 177 -34.39 14.48 17.07
C ARG A 177 -32.85 14.37 17.13
N ALA A 178 -32.30 14.82 18.26
CA ALA A 178 -30.91 14.63 18.66
C ALA A 178 -30.43 13.17 18.52
N LYS A 179 -29.59 12.91 17.52
CA LYS A 179 -28.78 11.70 17.40
C LYS A 179 -27.36 12.08 17.80
N ARG A 180 -26.88 11.53 18.92
CA ARG A 180 -25.52 11.72 19.45
C ARG A 180 -24.51 11.32 18.39
N THR A 181 -23.97 12.30 17.66
CA THR A 181 -22.77 12.15 16.85
C THR A 181 -21.59 12.02 17.81
N ARG A 182 -21.05 10.80 17.92
CA ARG A 182 -19.69 10.62 18.43
C ARG A 182 -18.79 11.40 17.48
N ARG A 183 -18.27 12.53 17.98
CA ARG A 183 -17.21 13.31 17.36
C ARG A 183 -16.08 12.34 16.99
N ARG A 184 -15.99 11.98 15.71
CA ARG A 184 -14.75 11.52 15.11
C ARG A 184 -13.81 12.72 15.20
N SER A 185 -12.92 12.68 16.18
CA SER A 185 -11.73 13.51 16.18
C SER A 185 -10.98 13.20 14.89
N SER A 186 -11.11 14.09 13.90
CA SER A 186 -10.09 14.26 12.87
C SER A 186 -8.82 14.63 13.63
N SER A 187 -8.04 13.62 13.99
CA SER A 187 -6.66 13.79 14.40
C SER A 187 -5.93 14.37 13.19
N SER A 188 -5.90 15.71 13.11
CA SER A 188 -4.86 16.42 12.38
C SER A 188 -3.55 15.96 13.02
N SER A 189 -2.98 14.91 12.44
CA SER A 189 -1.68 14.37 12.78
C SER A 189 -0.70 15.52 12.63
N SER A 190 -0.41 16.16 13.76
CA SER A 190 0.69 17.09 13.87
C SER A 190 1.92 16.36 13.35
N LEU A 191 2.54 16.93 12.31
CA LEU A 191 3.81 16.55 11.71
C LEU A 191 4.95 16.76 12.72
N SER A 192 4.80 16.18 13.91
CA SER A 192 5.69 16.29 15.05
C SER A 192 6.86 15.35 14.81
N SER A 193 7.85 15.86 14.09
CA SER A 193 9.22 15.34 13.98
C SER A 193 9.35 13.80 14.01
N ALA A 194 8.53 13.12 13.21
CA ALA A 194 8.64 11.69 13.06
C ALA A 194 10.00 11.43 12.42
N THR A 195 10.86 10.72 13.14
CA THR A 195 12.05 10.10 12.54
C THR A 195 11.64 9.44 11.24
N PRO A 196 12.38 9.65 10.13
CA PRO A 196 11.97 9.19 8.81
C PRO A 196 11.63 7.70 8.89
N LYS A 197 10.35 7.36 8.65
CA LYS A 197 9.89 5.97 8.63
C LYS A 197 10.69 5.26 7.56
N LYS A 198 11.50 4.28 7.96
CA LYS A 198 12.26 3.46 7.02
C LYS A 198 11.26 2.71 6.13
N LEU A 199 11.42 2.83 4.81
CA LEU A 199 10.64 2.08 3.83
C LEU A 199 10.75 0.58 4.12
N THR A 200 9.62 -0.14 4.10
CA THR A 200 9.65 -1.61 4.12
C THR A 200 10.32 -2.14 2.85
N ALA A 201 10.75 -3.41 2.85
CA ALA A 201 11.41 -4.00 1.68
C ALA A 201 10.51 -3.98 0.44
N ARG A 202 9.21 -4.23 0.62
CA ARG A 202 8.21 -4.13 -0.45
C ARG A 202 8.01 -2.69 -0.92
N GLN A 203 7.81 -1.75 0.00
CA GLN A 203 7.68 -0.33 -0.35
C GLN A 203 8.91 0.16 -1.11
N ARG A 204 10.09 -0.26 -0.70
CA ARG A 204 11.34 0.04 -1.39
C ARG A 204 11.34 -0.53 -2.81
N GLN A 205 10.87 -1.76 -3.02
CA GLN A 205 10.77 -2.36 -4.34
C GLN A 205 9.75 -1.61 -5.22
N THR A 206 8.54 -1.35 -4.71
CA THR A 206 7.53 -0.56 -5.43
C THR A 206 8.05 0.83 -5.79
N CYS A 207 8.69 1.51 -4.84
CA CYS A 207 9.34 2.80 -5.10
C CYS A 207 10.42 2.67 -6.16
N LEU A 208 11.23 1.60 -6.16
CA LEU A 208 12.29 1.37 -7.14
C LEU A 208 11.74 1.13 -8.54
N ASP A 209 10.69 0.32 -8.65
CA ASP A 209 10.00 0.03 -9.91
C ASP A 209 9.39 1.31 -10.50
N THR A 210 8.72 2.13 -9.68
CA THR A 210 8.18 3.43 -10.12
C THR A 210 9.29 4.44 -10.42
N TYR A 211 10.37 4.45 -9.63
CA TYR A 211 11.54 5.31 -9.84
C TYR A 211 12.22 4.99 -11.18
N ALA A 212 12.25 3.72 -11.58
CA ALA A 212 12.79 3.28 -12.85
C ALA A 212 12.08 3.93 -14.06
N LEU A 213 10.79 4.29 -13.93
CA LEU A 213 10.04 4.97 -15.00
C LEU A 213 10.62 6.34 -15.35
N PHE A 214 11.28 7.00 -14.39
CA PHE A 214 12.00 8.25 -14.62
C PHE A 214 13.35 8.06 -15.33
N PHE A 215 13.84 6.83 -15.51
CA PHE A 215 15.17 6.57 -16.07
C PHE A 215 15.19 5.37 -17.03
N PRO A 216 14.51 5.45 -18.19
CA PRO A 216 14.37 4.30 -19.11
C PRO A 216 15.69 3.81 -19.71
N SER A 217 16.77 4.61 -19.63
CA SER A 217 18.10 4.26 -20.13
C SER A 217 19.07 3.79 -19.04
N THR A 218 18.65 3.80 -17.77
CA THR A 218 19.51 3.48 -16.63
C THR A 218 19.24 2.06 -16.13
N SER A 219 20.29 1.34 -15.76
CA SER A 219 20.18 0.00 -15.18
C SER A 219 19.66 0.04 -13.74
N GLU A 220 18.93 -0.98 -13.29
CA GLU A 220 18.38 -1.05 -11.91
C GLU A 220 19.45 -0.90 -10.81
N SER A 221 20.68 -1.36 -11.07
CA SER A 221 21.81 -1.21 -10.14
C SER A 221 22.28 0.24 -9.96
N GLU A 222 22.05 1.10 -10.95
CA GLU A 222 22.46 2.50 -10.94
C GLU A 222 21.34 3.44 -10.49
N LEU A 223 20.08 2.97 -10.50
CA LEU A 223 18.91 3.76 -10.10
C LEU A 223 19.06 4.45 -8.73
N PRO A 224 19.54 3.80 -7.65
CA PRO A 224 19.65 4.46 -6.35
C PRO A 224 20.63 5.64 -6.32
N ASN A 225 21.54 5.72 -7.31
CA ASN A 225 22.51 6.81 -7.43
C ASN A 225 22.03 7.93 -8.36
N GLN A 226 20.93 7.71 -9.10
CA GLN A 226 20.31 8.76 -9.90
C GLN A 226 19.50 9.71 -9.03
N ARG A 227 19.20 10.88 -9.58
CA ARG A 227 18.38 11.90 -8.94
C ARG A 227 17.38 12.41 -9.97
N ILE A 228 16.10 12.50 -9.59
CA ILE A 228 15.07 13.04 -10.47
C ILE A 228 15.30 14.54 -10.59
N MET A 229 15.52 15.02 -11.81
CA MET A 229 15.65 16.44 -12.10
C MET A 229 14.37 16.99 -12.75
N ILE A 230 14.25 18.32 -12.80
CA ILE A 230 13.15 19.01 -13.50
C ILE A 230 12.97 18.49 -14.94
N LYS A 231 14.07 18.21 -15.64
CA LYS A 231 14.05 17.69 -17.01
C LYS A 231 13.37 16.32 -17.13
N ASP A 232 13.51 15.47 -16.13
CA ASP A 232 12.91 14.13 -16.12
C ASP A 232 11.41 14.22 -15.91
N ILE A 233 10.94 15.09 -15.01
CA ILE A 233 9.52 15.33 -14.79
C ILE A 233 8.90 15.94 -16.05
N GLN A 234 9.53 16.96 -16.65
CA GLN A 234 9.06 17.57 -17.91
C GLN A 234 8.96 16.55 -19.06
N ARG A 235 9.88 15.58 -19.12
CA ARG A 235 9.82 14.51 -20.12
C ARG A 235 8.59 13.63 -19.91
N LEU A 236 8.27 13.27 -18.67
CA LEU A 236 7.10 12.46 -18.34
C LEU A 236 5.78 13.20 -18.55
N THR A 237 5.68 14.46 -18.12
CA THR A 237 4.45 15.25 -18.33
C THR A 237 4.17 15.40 -19.82
N LYS A 238 5.21 15.68 -20.63
CA LYS A 238 5.10 15.73 -22.08
C LYS A 238 4.65 14.39 -22.69
N LEU A 239 5.08 13.27 -22.12
CA LEU A 239 4.67 11.93 -22.57
C LEU A 239 3.19 11.66 -22.25
N ILE A 240 2.71 12.13 -21.10
CA ILE A 240 1.32 12.02 -20.65
C ILE A 240 0.39 13.00 -21.40
N GLY A 241 0.95 14.08 -21.95
CA GLY A 241 0.20 15.16 -22.61
C GLY A 241 -0.13 16.33 -21.67
N ASP A 242 0.39 16.31 -20.45
CA ASP A 242 0.21 17.37 -19.46
C ASP A 242 1.36 18.38 -19.49
N THR A 243 1.03 19.63 -19.19
CA THR A 243 2.02 20.71 -19.06
C THR A 243 1.99 21.29 -17.65
N ILE A 244 3.03 20.99 -16.87
CA ILE A 244 3.26 21.59 -15.55
C ILE A 244 4.21 22.77 -15.72
N LYS A 245 3.92 23.91 -15.08
CA LYS A 245 4.78 25.10 -15.15
C LYS A 245 6.10 24.86 -14.42
N SER A 246 7.19 25.46 -14.90
CA SER A 246 8.50 25.31 -14.26
C SER A 246 8.53 25.74 -12.79
N ASP A 247 7.77 26.79 -12.44
CA ASP A 247 7.70 27.28 -11.05
C ASP A 247 7.01 26.26 -10.11
N GLU A 248 5.97 25.60 -10.61
CA GLU A 248 5.24 24.55 -9.88
C GLU A 248 6.11 23.29 -9.71
N LEU A 249 6.87 22.89 -10.74
CA LEU A 249 7.84 21.80 -10.62
C LEU A 249 8.92 22.09 -9.58
N ILE A 250 9.36 23.35 -9.51
CA ILE A 250 10.33 23.80 -8.51
C ILE A 250 9.72 23.72 -7.11
N GLU A 251 8.48 24.17 -6.93
CA GLU A 251 7.78 24.13 -5.64
C GLU A 251 7.56 22.68 -5.19
N MET A 252 7.10 21.79 -6.07
CA MET A 252 6.97 20.36 -5.80
C MET A 252 8.30 19.73 -5.38
N LEU A 253 9.38 20.05 -6.10
CA LEU A 253 10.70 19.54 -5.75
C LEU A 253 11.19 20.12 -4.42
N ASP A 254 10.93 21.38 -4.13
CA ASP A 254 11.33 22.03 -2.87
C ASP A 254 10.60 21.43 -1.65
N GLU A 255 9.35 20.99 -1.83
CA GLU A 255 8.56 20.37 -0.76
C GLU A 255 9.11 19.00 -0.32
N PHE A 256 9.62 18.20 -1.27
CA PHE A 256 10.04 16.81 -1.00
C PHE A 256 11.56 16.58 -1.07
N SER A 257 12.34 17.47 -1.70
CA SER A 257 13.79 17.34 -1.84
C SER A 257 14.52 17.81 -0.58
N THR A 258 15.46 16.99 -0.12
CA THR A 258 16.43 17.41 0.89
C THR A 258 17.69 18.06 0.31
N ALA A 259 17.87 18.03 -1.03
CA ALA A 259 19.05 18.57 -1.69
C ALA A 259 18.89 20.03 -2.15
N PRO A 260 19.97 20.84 -2.07
CA PRO A 260 19.93 22.26 -2.39
C PRO A 260 19.84 22.56 -3.89
N ASP A 261 20.08 21.57 -4.74
CA ASP A 261 20.06 21.68 -6.20
C ASP A 261 18.68 21.39 -6.81
N LYS A 262 17.64 21.23 -5.97
CA LYS A 262 16.26 20.94 -6.37
C LYS A 262 16.16 19.65 -7.18
N SER A 263 16.88 18.62 -6.74
CA SER A 263 16.82 17.28 -7.31
C SER A 263 16.40 16.27 -6.25
N MET A 264 15.51 15.35 -6.61
CA MET A 264 14.92 14.40 -5.67
C MET A 264 15.70 13.08 -5.70
N SER A 265 16.30 12.71 -4.57
CA SER A 265 16.96 11.40 -4.44
C SER A 265 15.96 10.25 -4.35
N PHE A 266 16.42 9.00 -4.46
CA PHE A 266 15.56 7.84 -4.24
C PHE A 266 14.89 7.83 -2.86
N ASP A 267 15.61 8.24 -1.81
CA ASP A 267 15.07 8.29 -0.45
C ASP A 267 13.98 9.38 -0.33
N ASP A 268 14.21 10.55 -0.91
CA ASP A 268 13.23 11.64 -0.97
C ASP A 268 11.96 11.20 -1.73
N PHE A 269 12.14 10.54 -2.89
CA PHE A 269 11.06 9.99 -3.69
C PHE A 269 10.25 8.94 -2.93
N GLY A 270 10.93 8.05 -2.20
CA GLY A 270 10.26 7.04 -1.39
C GLY A 270 9.44 7.66 -0.25
N LEU A 271 9.94 8.73 0.40
CA LEU A 271 9.18 9.47 1.40
C LEU A 271 7.98 10.20 0.81
N MET A 272 8.13 10.78 -0.38
CA MET A 272 7.03 11.38 -1.14
C MET A 272 5.95 10.33 -1.45
N MET A 273 6.33 9.16 -1.98
CA MET A 273 5.42 8.05 -2.28
C MET A 273 4.66 7.58 -1.03
N LEU A 274 5.34 7.46 0.12
CA LEU A 274 4.70 7.12 1.39
C LEU A 274 3.73 8.20 1.87
N SER A 275 4.12 9.47 1.74
CA SER A 275 3.28 10.61 2.14
C SER A 275 2.00 10.68 1.29
N ALA A 276 2.11 10.32 0.01
CA ALA A 276 0.99 10.20 -0.92
C ALA A 276 0.21 8.87 -0.78
N LYS A 277 0.66 7.93 0.06
CA LYS A 277 0.09 6.57 0.22
C LYS A 277 0.08 5.75 -1.08
N LEU A 278 1.12 5.91 -1.90
CA LEU A 278 1.29 5.22 -3.18
C LEU A 278 2.24 4.01 -3.12
N ALA A 279 2.87 3.75 -1.97
CA ALA A 279 3.86 2.67 -1.78
C ALA A 279 3.51 1.72 -0.64
#